data_AF-A0A7G1I4V5-F1
#
_entry.id   AF-A0A7G1I4V5-F1
#
_cell.length_a   1.000
_cell.length_b   1.000
_cell.length_c   1.000
_cell.angle_alpha   90.00
_cell.angle_beta   90.00
_cell.angle_gamma   90.00
#
_symmetry.space_group_name_H-M   'P 1'
#
loop_
_entity.id
_entity.type
_entity.pdbx_description
1 polymer ?
#
loop_
_entity_poly.entity_id
_entity_poly.type
_entity_poly.pdbx_seq_one_letter_code
_entity_poly.pdbx_strand_id
1 'polypeptide(L)'
;MVRQHWAALRALLVFTVLLGVGYPLLIWLVAGLPGLHDKAQGSIVEAGGKPVGSRLIGQSYLDAAGRPLPQYFQGRPSAAGAGYDPLSSGGSNLGPESIVDAPADPAKLAAGASPAEAGFRPGLLTQVCSRSVAVARFEGLEVAAGSRPFCTPGGVGAVLSVIGPRDARGNVSRPTRVVSVNEPCPDVKQPFLDRYEGVAVQCAVFGENYSLGQIVPIRGAAPEVPLVPADAVTASGSGLDPDISPAYAELQIPG
;
A
#
# COMPACT_ATOMS: atom_id res chain seq x y z
N MET A 1 17.57 -10.28 -53.25
CA MET A 1 17.02 -10.69 -51.94
C MET A 1 18.06 -11.42 -51.07
N VAL A 2 18.70 -12.52 -51.50
CA VAL A 2 19.67 -13.30 -50.68
C VAL A 2 20.82 -12.46 -50.08
N ARG A 3 21.44 -11.56 -50.86
CA ARG A 3 22.54 -10.69 -50.39
C ARG A 3 22.12 -9.73 -49.26
N GLN A 4 20.87 -9.26 -49.27
CA GLN A 4 20.33 -8.36 -48.24
C GLN A 4 20.03 -9.13 -46.96
N HIS A 5 19.42 -10.33 -47.05
CA HIS A 5 19.19 -11.18 -45.87
C HIS A 5 20.49 -11.62 -45.21
N TRP A 6 21.53 -11.89 -46.00
CA TRP A 6 22.86 -12.23 -45.47
C TRP A 6 23.55 -11.05 -44.78
N ALA A 7 23.46 -9.84 -45.34
CA ALA A 7 23.95 -8.63 -44.69
C ALA A 7 23.22 -8.36 -43.35
N ALA A 8 21.90 -8.55 -43.34
CA ALA A 8 21.09 -8.41 -42.13
C ALA A 8 21.45 -9.45 -41.06
N LEU A 9 21.64 -10.72 -41.44
CA LEU A 9 22.06 -11.77 -40.52
C LEU A 9 23.45 -11.50 -39.93
N ARG A 10 24.41 -11.04 -40.77
CA ARG A 10 25.74 -10.65 -40.29
C ARG A 10 25.66 -9.51 -39.29
N ALA A 11 24.89 -8.47 -39.60
CA ALA A 11 24.70 -7.35 -38.69
C ALA A 11 24.07 -7.80 -37.37
N LEU A 12 23.04 -8.65 -37.41
CA LEU A 12 22.42 -9.24 -36.22
C LEU A 12 23.45 -10.00 -35.38
N LEU A 13 24.24 -10.90 -35.99
CA LEU A 13 25.25 -11.69 -35.27
C LEU A 13 26.33 -10.79 -34.65
N VAL A 14 26.80 -9.78 -35.38
CA VAL A 14 27.78 -8.82 -34.86
C VAL A 14 27.22 -8.06 -33.67
N PHE A 15 25.99 -7.53 -33.75
CA PHE A 15 25.39 -6.81 -32.64
C PHE A 15 25.05 -7.73 -31.45
N THR A 16 24.65 -8.98 -31.68
CA THR A 16 24.44 -9.95 -30.60
C THR A 16 25.72 -10.25 -29.85
N VAL A 17 26.84 -10.48 -30.56
CA VAL A 17 28.13 -10.71 -29.91
C VAL A 17 28.62 -9.45 -29.19
N LEU A 18 28.52 -8.30 -29.84
CA LEU A 18 28.99 -7.03 -29.28
C LEU A 18 28.19 -6.62 -28.04
N LEU A 19 26.86 -6.63 -28.10
CA LEU A 19 25.96 -6.13 -27.06
C LEU A 19 25.59 -7.20 -26.02
N GLY A 20 25.59 -8.47 -26.42
CA GLY A 20 25.25 -9.60 -25.54
C GLY A 20 26.44 -10.23 -24.83
N VAL A 21 27.66 -10.13 -25.38
CA VAL A 21 28.87 -10.71 -24.79
C VAL A 21 29.93 -9.65 -24.51
N GLY A 22 30.34 -8.89 -25.53
CA GLY A 22 31.43 -7.92 -25.41
C GLY A 22 31.14 -6.84 -24.36
N TYR A 23 29.96 -6.23 -24.43
CA TYR A 23 29.55 -5.17 -23.52
C TYR A 23 29.37 -5.66 -22.06
N PRO A 24 28.61 -6.73 -21.75
CA PRO A 24 28.48 -7.22 -20.38
C PRO A 24 29.82 -7.64 -19.75
N LEU A 25 30.72 -8.28 -20.50
CA LEU A 25 32.05 -8.65 -19.99
C LEU A 25 32.92 -7.43 -19.69
N LEU A 26 32.88 -6.42 -20.55
CA LEU A 26 33.59 -5.17 -20.32
C LEU A 26 33.09 -4.48 -19.03
N ILE A 27 31.76 -4.36 -18.86
CA ILE A 27 31.17 -3.77 -17.66
C ILE A 27 31.53 -4.59 -16.41
N TRP A 28 31.45 -5.91 -16.47
CA TRP A 28 31.83 -6.79 -15.36
C TRP A 28 33.30 -6.62 -14.96
N LEU A 29 34.21 -6.51 -15.93
CA LEU A 29 35.64 -6.28 -15.65
C LEU A 29 35.88 -4.92 -15.01
N VAL A 30 35.24 -3.86 -15.51
CA VAL A 30 35.32 -2.51 -14.91
C VAL A 30 34.74 -2.49 -13.50
N ALA A 31 33.65 -3.23 -13.27
CA ALA A 31 33.03 -3.35 -11.95
C ALA A 31 33.94 -4.04 -10.91
N GLY A 32 34.93 -4.83 -11.35
CA GLY A 32 35.94 -5.43 -10.49
C GLY A 32 37.05 -4.47 -10.02
N LEU A 33 37.10 -3.23 -10.53
CA LEU A 33 38.10 -2.27 -10.12
C LEU A 33 37.93 -1.86 -8.64
N PRO A 34 39.05 -1.59 -7.92
CA PRO A 34 39.00 -1.13 -6.54
C PRO A 34 38.11 0.11 -6.38
N GLY A 35 37.20 0.10 -5.41
CA GLY A 35 36.22 1.17 -5.15
C GLY A 35 34.88 1.02 -5.87
N LEU A 36 34.76 0.13 -6.87
CA LEU A 36 33.47 -0.22 -7.52
C LEU A 36 32.95 -1.60 -7.11
N HIS A 37 33.85 -2.49 -6.71
CA HIS A 37 33.56 -3.89 -6.42
C HIS A 37 32.43 -4.10 -5.41
N ASP A 38 32.44 -3.38 -4.29
CA ASP A 38 31.44 -3.53 -3.24
C ASP A 38 30.03 -3.17 -3.72
N LYS A 39 29.91 -2.19 -4.62
CA LYS A 39 28.62 -1.81 -5.22
C LYS A 39 28.14 -2.87 -6.20
N ALA A 40 29.06 -3.43 -6.99
CA ALA A 40 28.76 -4.46 -7.98
C ALA A 40 28.33 -5.79 -7.35
N GLN A 41 28.78 -6.08 -6.13
CA GLN A 41 28.34 -7.24 -5.34
C GLN A 41 27.06 -7.00 -4.53
N GLY A 42 26.35 -5.90 -4.78
CA GLY A 42 25.08 -5.62 -4.12
C GLY A 42 25.20 -4.89 -2.79
N SER A 43 26.35 -4.28 -2.47
CA SER A 43 26.55 -3.45 -1.28
C SER A 43 26.21 -4.17 0.03
N ILE A 44 26.69 -5.41 0.17
CA ILE A 44 26.41 -6.27 1.32
C ILE A 44 26.94 -5.64 2.62
N VAL A 45 26.14 -5.77 3.67
CA VAL A 45 26.48 -5.39 5.04
C VAL A 45 26.77 -6.67 5.81
N GLU A 46 27.91 -6.70 6.50
CA GLU A 46 28.32 -7.81 7.33
C GLU A 46 28.34 -7.43 8.81
N ALA A 47 27.90 -8.34 9.66
CA ALA A 47 28.04 -8.23 11.11
C ALA A 47 28.71 -9.51 11.63
N GLY A 48 29.87 -9.37 12.28
CA GLY A 48 30.64 -10.52 12.79
C GLY A 48 31.10 -11.48 11.70
N GLY A 49 31.45 -10.97 10.51
CA GLY A 49 31.90 -11.77 9.36
C GLY A 49 30.80 -12.58 8.68
N LYS A 50 29.52 -12.30 8.98
CA LYS A 50 28.37 -12.91 8.33
C LYS A 50 27.59 -11.85 7.54
N PRO A 51 27.16 -12.14 6.30
CA PRO A 51 26.31 -11.23 5.55
C PRO A 51 24.93 -11.17 6.20
N VAL A 52 24.49 -9.97 6.59
CA VAL A 52 23.19 -9.74 7.26
C VAL A 52 22.19 -9.01 6.38
N GLY A 53 22.63 -8.46 5.24
CA GLY A 53 21.75 -7.77 4.29
C GLY A 53 22.51 -6.95 3.28
N SER A 54 21.81 -6.05 2.60
CA SER A 54 22.36 -5.04 1.69
C SER A 54 21.99 -3.65 2.18
N ARG A 55 22.87 -2.66 1.95
CA ARG A 55 22.54 -1.25 2.19
C ARG A 55 21.37 -0.74 1.35
N LEU A 56 21.01 -1.47 0.29
CA LEU A 56 20.03 -1.05 -0.71
C LEU A 56 18.68 -1.76 -0.57
N ILE A 57 18.53 -2.67 0.39
CA ILE A 57 17.35 -3.52 0.52
C ILE A 57 16.82 -3.45 1.95
N GLY A 58 15.58 -2.97 2.10
CA GLY A 58 14.86 -2.98 3.36
C GLY A 58 14.50 -4.40 3.81
N GLN A 59 14.28 -4.57 5.11
CA GLN A 59 13.89 -5.84 5.72
C GLN A 59 12.62 -5.66 6.55
N SER A 60 11.87 -6.74 6.71
CA SER A 60 10.73 -6.77 7.61
C SER A 60 11.21 -6.95 9.06
N TYR A 61 10.79 -6.06 9.95
CA TYR A 61 11.08 -6.12 11.39
C TYR A 61 9.83 -6.51 12.20
N LEU A 62 9.15 -7.55 11.73
CA LEU A 62 7.95 -8.12 12.35
C LEU A 62 8.27 -9.45 13.05
N ASP A 63 7.51 -9.79 14.08
CA ASP A 63 7.53 -11.12 14.70
C ASP A 63 6.80 -12.17 13.84
N ALA A 64 6.82 -13.43 14.27
CA ALA A 64 6.14 -14.52 13.57
C ALA A 64 4.61 -14.37 13.48
N ALA A 65 4.02 -13.52 14.33
CA ALA A 65 2.60 -13.16 14.30
C ALA A 65 2.32 -11.90 13.47
N GLY A 66 3.34 -11.33 12.81
CA GLY A 66 3.23 -10.12 12.00
C GLY A 66 3.16 -8.82 12.81
N ARG A 67 3.52 -8.85 14.11
CA ARG A 67 3.53 -7.66 14.96
C ARG A 67 4.89 -6.97 14.89
N PRO A 68 4.93 -5.63 14.84
CA PRO A 68 6.18 -4.88 14.80
C PRO A 68 7.01 -5.09 16.08
N LEU A 69 8.32 -5.26 15.88
CA LEU A 69 9.29 -5.43 16.95
C LEU A 69 9.73 -4.06 17.50
N PRO A 70 9.48 -3.73 18.78
CA PRO A 70 9.74 -2.39 19.33
C PRO A 70 11.22 -2.01 19.40
N GLN A 71 12.13 -2.99 19.34
CA GLN A 71 13.57 -2.73 19.35
C GLN A 71 14.14 -2.25 18.00
N TYR A 72 13.35 -2.26 16.93
CA TYR A 72 13.79 -1.88 15.58
C TYR A 72 12.89 -0.80 15.00
N PHE A 73 13.50 0.08 14.20
CA PHE A 73 12.76 1.01 13.38
C PHE A 73 11.91 0.26 12.36
N GLN A 74 10.65 0.64 12.27
CA GLN A 74 9.70 0.16 11.28
C GLN A 74 9.92 0.92 9.98
N GLY A 75 10.16 0.17 8.92
CA GLY A 75 10.24 0.69 7.56
C GLY A 75 8.87 1.07 7.00
N ARG A 76 8.85 1.42 5.72
CA ARG A 76 7.60 1.68 4.99
C ARG A 76 6.80 0.38 4.80
N PRO A 77 5.49 0.46 4.56
CA PRO A 77 4.74 -0.72 4.13
C PRO A 77 5.30 -1.30 2.83
N SER A 78 5.39 -2.63 2.74
CA SER A 78 5.81 -3.34 1.54
C SER A 78 4.63 -4.04 0.87
N ALA A 79 4.58 -3.98 -0.47
CA ALA A 79 3.69 -4.81 -1.29
C ALA A 79 4.43 -5.96 -2.02
N ALA A 80 5.72 -6.14 -1.74
CA ALA A 80 6.55 -7.22 -2.27
C ALA A 80 6.26 -8.55 -1.56
N GLY A 81 5.64 -9.52 -2.26
CA GLY A 81 5.37 -10.88 -1.76
C GLY A 81 4.67 -10.88 -0.39
N ALA A 82 5.27 -11.58 0.59
CA ALA A 82 4.81 -11.63 1.98
C ALA A 82 5.30 -10.44 2.84
N GLY A 83 5.90 -9.43 2.22
CA GLY A 83 6.54 -8.29 2.87
C GLY A 83 8.06 -8.35 2.71
N TYR A 84 8.65 -7.34 2.05
CA TYR A 84 10.08 -7.23 1.79
C TYR A 84 10.72 -8.46 1.13
N ASP A 85 9.97 -9.17 0.28
CA ASP A 85 10.45 -10.35 -0.44
C ASP A 85 11.30 -9.96 -1.66
N PRO A 86 12.61 -10.26 -1.69
CA PRO A 86 13.49 -9.88 -2.80
C PRO A 86 13.19 -10.66 -4.10
N LEU A 87 12.44 -11.77 -4.02
CA LEU A 87 11.98 -12.51 -5.20
C LEU A 87 10.70 -11.92 -5.80
N SER A 88 10.07 -10.96 -5.12
CA SER A 88 8.82 -10.32 -5.52
C SER A 88 8.95 -8.80 -5.43
N SER A 89 9.66 -8.16 -6.36
CA SER A 89 9.76 -6.69 -6.40
C SER A 89 8.51 -6.08 -7.05
N GLY A 90 7.84 -5.15 -6.36
CA GLY A 90 6.69 -4.41 -6.88
C GLY A 90 5.94 -3.57 -5.85
N GLY A 91 5.15 -2.62 -6.34
CA GLY A 91 4.29 -1.76 -5.53
C GLY A 91 2.85 -2.29 -5.46
N SER A 92 2.02 -1.66 -4.64
CA SER A 92 0.60 -2.06 -4.48
C SER A 92 -0.25 -1.81 -5.74
N ASN A 93 0.19 -0.90 -6.62
CA ASN A 93 -0.51 -0.48 -7.84
C ASN A 93 -1.96 0.01 -7.62
N LEU A 94 -2.29 0.42 -6.40
CA LEU A 94 -3.57 1.04 -6.09
C LEU A 94 -3.50 2.54 -6.40
N GLY A 95 -4.42 3.01 -7.24
CA GLY A 95 -4.54 4.42 -7.58
C GLY A 95 -5.23 5.24 -6.46
N PRO A 96 -5.16 6.58 -6.54
CA PRO A 96 -5.78 7.48 -5.56
C PRO A 96 -7.31 7.33 -5.48
N GLU A 97 -7.97 6.89 -6.55
CA GLU A 97 -9.41 6.61 -6.60
C GLU A 97 -9.80 5.25 -6.00
N SER A 98 -8.83 4.47 -5.51
CA SER A 98 -9.09 3.22 -4.77
C SER A 98 -9.55 3.54 -3.35
N ILE A 99 -10.79 3.98 -3.23
CA ILE A 99 -11.37 4.44 -1.95
C ILE A 99 -12.47 3.52 -1.42
N VAL A 100 -12.91 2.52 -2.20
CA VAL A 100 -13.96 1.56 -1.82
C VAL A 100 -13.34 0.18 -1.59
N ASP A 101 -13.72 -0.45 -0.49
CA ASP A 101 -13.30 -1.79 -0.11
C ASP A 101 -14.15 -2.87 -0.79
N ALA A 102 -13.54 -4.02 -1.08
CA ALA A 102 -14.29 -5.23 -1.38
C ALA A 102 -14.58 -5.97 -0.06
N PRO A 103 -15.85 -6.11 0.35
CA PRO A 103 -16.19 -6.72 1.63
C PRO A 103 -15.90 -8.23 1.64
N ALA A 104 -15.53 -8.76 2.80
CA ALA A 104 -15.42 -10.21 3.01
C ALA A 104 -16.81 -10.88 3.03
N ASP A 105 -16.86 -12.13 2.58
CA ASP A 105 -18.03 -12.99 2.69
C ASP A 105 -18.32 -13.36 4.17
N PRO A 106 -19.44 -12.90 4.75
CA PRO A 106 -19.78 -13.17 6.14
C PRO A 106 -19.95 -14.67 6.45
N ALA A 107 -20.37 -15.47 5.46
CA ALA A 107 -20.53 -16.91 5.66
C ALA A 107 -19.17 -17.59 5.83
N LYS A 108 -18.15 -17.14 5.10
CA LYS A 108 -16.78 -17.64 5.24
C LYS A 108 -16.13 -17.18 6.54
N LEU A 109 -16.36 -15.93 6.94
CA LEU A 109 -15.90 -15.42 8.24
C LEU A 109 -16.52 -16.22 9.40
N ALA A 110 -17.83 -16.50 9.34
CA ALA A 110 -18.52 -17.32 10.34
C ALA A 110 -17.99 -18.78 10.39
N ALA A 111 -17.46 -19.28 9.27
CA ALA A 111 -16.79 -20.58 9.18
C ALA A 111 -15.32 -20.55 9.68
N GLY A 112 -14.82 -19.41 10.15
CA GLY A 112 -13.47 -19.26 10.70
C GLY A 112 -12.39 -18.94 9.66
N ALA A 113 -12.76 -18.61 8.41
CA ALA A 113 -11.79 -18.17 7.42
C ALA A 113 -11.22 -16.79 7.77
N SER A 114 -9.95 -16.55 7.41
CA SER A 114 -9.36 -15.21 7.53
C SER A 114 -10.07 -14.21 6.59
N PRO A 115 -10.00 -12.89 6.87
CA PRO A 115 -10.60 -11.88 5.99
C PRO A 115 -10.15 -11.99 4.53
N ALA A 116 -8.87 -12.28 4.30
CA ALA A 116 -8.33 -12.44 2.95
C ALA A 116 -8.93 -13.66 2.22
N GLU A 117 -9.07 -14.80 2.91
CA GLU A 117 -9.72 -16.01 2.37
C GLU A 117 -11.22 -15.82 2.15
N ALA A 118 -11.85 -14.99 2.99
CA ALA A 118 -13.23 -14.54 2.82
C ALA A 118 -13.39 -13.54 1.67
N GLY A 119 -12.30 -13.10 1.02
CA GLY A 119 -12.33 -12.24 -0.17
C GLY A 119 -12.24 -10.75 0.13
N PHE A 120 -11.97 -10.34 1.38
CA PHE A 120 -11.77 -8.95 1.73
C PHE A 120 -10.55 -8.37 0.97
N ARG A 121 -10.76 -7.26 0.26
CA ARG A 121 -9.67 -6.49 -0.35
C ARG A 121 -9.85 -5.01 -0.03
N PRO A 122 -9.03 -4.44 0.86
CA PRO A 122 -9.13 -3.04 1.19
C PRO A 122 -8.61 -2.17 0.04
N GLY A 123 -9.32 -1.09 -0.25
CA GLY A 123 -8.84 -0.02 -1.10
C GLY A 123 -7.65 0.71 -0.48
N LEU A 124 -7.01 1.57 -1.27
CA LEU A 124 -5.88 2.38 -0.81
C LEU A 124 -6.27 3.23 0.41
N LEU A 125 -7.46 3.83 0.40
CA LEU A 125 -7.90 4.69 1.49
C LEU A 125 -7.98 3.93 2.82
N THR A 126 -8.63 2.76 2.85
CA THR A 126 -8.70 1.93 4.07
C THR A 126 -7.33 1.41 4.50
N GLN A 127 -6.43 1.07 3.55
CA GLN A 127 -5.05 0.71 3.91
C GLN A 127 -4.32 1.86 4.59
N VAL A 128 -4.45 3.09 4.08
CA VAL A 128 -3.83 4.28 4.69
C VAL A 128 -4.43 4.56 6.07
N CYS A 129 -5.76 4.52 6.19
CA CYS A 129 -6.46 4.78 7.45
C CYS A 129 -6.07 3.77 8.55
N SER A 130 -6.10 2.48 8.22
CA SER A 130 -5.82 1.41 9.18
C SER A 130 -4.37 1.42 9.64
N ARG A 131 -3.41 1.63 8.71
CA ARG A 131 -1.99 1.79 9.04
C ARG A 131 -1.74 3.02 9.89
N SER A 132 -2.37 4.15 9.59
CA SER A 132 -2.20 5.39 10.35
C SER A 132 -2.59 5.21 11.83
N VAL A 133 -3.73 4.56 12.07
CA VAL A 133 -4.18 4.23 13.43
C VAL A 133 -3.27 3.18 14.09
N ALA A 134 -2.82 2.16 13.33
CA ALA A 134 -1.93 1.13 13.85
C ALA A 134 -0.57 1.70 14.28
N VAL A 135 0.03 2.58 13.48
CA VAL A 135 1.28 3.27 13.81
C VAL A 135 1.09 4.13 15.06
N ALA A 136 0.06 4.98 15.11
CA ALA A 136 -0.20 5.80 16.30
C ALA A 136 -0.32 4.96 17.59
N ARG A 137 -1.04 3.82 17.53
CA ARG A 137 -1.17 2.91 18.68
C ARG A 137 0.15 2.25 19.06
N PHE A 138 0.96 1.87 18.08
CA PHE A 138 2.24 1.21 18.31
C PHE A 138 3.24 2.16 18.96
N GLU A 139 3.27 3.43 18.54
CA GLU A 139 4.11 4.48 19.15
C GLU A 139 3.55 5.03 20.48
N GLY A 140 2.51 4.41 21.04
CA GLY A 140 1.92 4.82 22.33
C GLY A 140 1.13 6.14 22.29
N LEU A 141 0.78 6.64 21.10
CA LEU A 141 -0.02 7.84 20.92
C LEU A 141 -1.53 7.53 21.04
N GLU A 142 -2.33 8.55 21.36
CA GLU A 142 -3.79 8.42 21.30
C GLU A 142 -4.26 8.07 19.88
N VAL A 143 -5.36 7.32 19.75
CA VAL A 143 -5.91 6.92 18.43
C VAL A 143 -6.19 8.13 17.54
N ALA A 144 -6.58 9.26 18.13
CA ALA A 144 -6.81 10.52 17.41
C ALA A 144 -5.55 11.06 16.72
N ALA A 145 -4.35 10.74 17.21
CA ALA A 145 -3.10 11.11 16.57
C ALA A 145 -2.89 10.42 15.21
N GLY A 146 -3.49 9.23 15.03
CA GLY A 146 -3.52 8.52 13.75
C GLY A 146 -4.63 9.00 12.80
N SER A 147 -5.44 10.00 13.20
CA SER A 147 -6.55 10.49 12.38
C SER A 147 -6.08 11.15 11.10
N ARG A 148 -6.88 11.00 10.04
CA ARG A 148 -6.64 11.59 8.73
C ARG A 148 -7.95 12.10 8.13
N PRO A 149 -7.92 13.09 7.22
CA PRO A 149 -9.12 13.79 6.78
C PRO A 149 -10.22 12.90 6.19
N PHE A 150 -9.89 11.78 5.56
CA PHE A 150 -10.88 10.89 4.91
C PHE A 150 -11.01 9.53 5.61
N CYS A 151 -10.68 9.46 6.89
CA CYS A 151 -10.73 8.23 7.68
C CYS A 151 -11.82 8.31 8.74
N THR A 152 -12.51 7.19 8.96
CA THR A 152 -13.43 7.04 10.09
C THR A 152 -12.64 6.82 11.38
N PRO A 153 -13.27 7.01 12.56
CA PRO A 153 -12.66 6.64 13.83
C PRO A 153 -12.30 5.15 13.93
N GLY A 154 -12.98 4.29 13.16
CA GLY A 154 -12.70 2.87 13.06
C GLY A 154 -11.43 2.53 12.26
N GLY A 155 -10.80 3.52 11.60
CA GLY A 155 -9.59 3.31 10.81
C GLY A 155 -9.86 2.76 9.40
N VAL A 156 -11.07 2.92 8.88
CA VAL A 156 -11.40 2.63 7.46
C VAL A 156 -11.67 3.93 6.71
N GLY A 157 -11.76 3.87 5.37
CA GLY A 157 -12.08 5.05 4.57
C GLY A 157 -13.49 5.56 4.80
N ALA A 158 -13.66 6.85 5.06
CA ALA A 158 -14.96 7.51 5.23
C ALA A 158 -15.60 7.76 3.85
N VAL A 159 -16.32 6.77 3.32
CA VAL A 159 -16.87 6.82 1.96
C VAL A 159 -18.33 6.41 1.95
N LEU A 160 -19.14 7.23 1.28
CA LEU A 160 -20.57 6.99 1.08
C LEU A 160 -20.88 6.63 -0.37
N SER A 161 -21.83 5.73 -0.57
CA SER A 161 -22.58 5.60 -1.82
C SER A 161 -23.91 6.31 -1.65
N VAL A 162 -24.05 7.43 -2.35
CA VAL A 162 -25.23 8.28 -2.35
C VAL A 162 -26.09 7.92 -3.56
N ILE A 163 -27.32 7.46 -3.34
CA ILE A 163 -28.24 7.02 -4.38
C ILE A 163 -29.41 7.99 -4.45
N GLY A 164 -29.76 8.42 -5.66
CA GLY A 164 -30.87 9.35 -5.91
C GLY A 164 -30.87 9.88 -7.35
N PRO A 165 -31.87 10.72 -7.71
CA PRO A 165 -31.90 11.43 -9.00
C PRO A 165 -30.65 12.30 -9.19
N ARG A 166 -30.07 12.19 -10.39
CA ARG A 166 -28.86 12.93 -10.78
C ARG A 166 -29.20 14.20 -11.56
N ASP A 167 -28.40 15.24 -11.36
CA ASP A 167 -28.45 16.47 -12.15
C ASP A 167 -27.73 16.29 -13.50
N ALA A 168 -27.68 17.35 -14.30
CA ALA A 168 -27.01 17.36 -15.61
C ALA A 168 -25.48 17.14 -15.53
N ARG A 169 -24.87 17.28 -14.34
CA ARG A 169 -23.43 17.04 -14.09
C ARG A 169 -23.17 15.62 -13.58
N GLY A 170 -24.22 14.83 -13.38
CA GLY A 170 -24.15 13.47 -12.83
C GLY A 170 -24.10 13.41 -11.31
N ASN A 171 -24.25 14.54 -10.59
CA ASN A 171 -24.28 14.56 -9.13
C ASN A 171 -25.68 14.24 -8.63
N VAL A 172 -25.78 13.51 -7.51
CA VAL A 172 -27.06 13.25 -6.85
C VAL A 172 -27.58 14.55 -6.25
N SER A 173 -28.75 14.98 -6.71
CA SER A 173 -29.37 16.25 -6.32
C SER A 173 -30.33 16.13 -5.13
N ARG A 174 -30.90 14.94 -4.93
CA ARG A 174 -31.79 14.62 -3.80
C ARG A 174 -31.54 13.19 -3.37
N PRO A 175 -30.69 12.96 -2.36
CA PRO A 175 -30.42 11.61 -1.87
C PRO A 175 -31.72 10.91 -1.42
N THR A 176 -31.86 9.63 -1.78
CA THR A 176 -32.96 8.76 -1.33
C THR A 176 -32.46 7.61 -0.47
N ARG A 177 -31.21 7.17 -0.70
CA ARG A 177 -30.51 6.17 0.11
C ARG A 177 -29.03 6.54 0.19
N VAL A 178 -28.45 6.42 1.37
CA VAL A 178 -27.03 6.68 1.61
C VAL A 178 -26.45 5.51 2.39
N VAL A 179 -25.35 4.95 1.89
CA VAL A 179 -24.71 3.76 2.46
C VAL A 179 -23.24 4.04 2.72
N SER A 180 -22.74 3.75 3.92
CA SER A 180 -21.30 3.73 4.24
C SER A 180 -20.70 2.45 3.65
N VAL A 181 -19.93 2.58 2.56
CA VAL A 181 -19.51 1.42 1.75
C VAL A 181 -18.33 0.64 2.31
N ASN A 182 -17.55 1.27 3.19
CA ASN A 182 -16.38 0.64 3.84
C ASN A 182 -16.68 0.18 5.28
N GLU A 183 -17.90 0.34 5.75
CA GLU A 183 -18.36 -0.10 7.07
C GLU A 183 -19.52 -1.08 6.92
N PRO A 184 -19.23 -2.39 6.77
CA PRO A 184 -20.27 -3.39 6.65
C PRO A 184 -21.00 -3.60 7.99
N CYS A 185 -22.30 -3.88 7.94
CA CYS A 185 -23.16 -3.98 9.12
C CYS A 185 -22.71 -4.98 10.20
N PRO A 186 -22.08 -6.13 9.88
CA PRO A 186 -21.56 -7.03 10.90
C PRO A 186 -20.46 -6.42 11.76
N ASP A 187 -19.67 -5.50 11.19
CA ASP A 187 -18.48 -4.92 11.82
C ASP A 187 -18.80 -3.65 12.61
N VAL A 188 -19.89 -2.96 12.23
CA VAL A 188 -20.22 -1.63 12.75
C VAL A 188 -21.70 -1.54 13.13
N LYS A 189 -21.97 -1.18 14.40
CA LYS A 189 -23.33 -0.99 14.92
C LYS A 189 -23.97 0.33 14.46
N GLN A 190 -23.15 1.37 14.27
CA GLN A 190 -23.56 2.70 13.80
C GLN A 190 -22.49 3.26 12.87
N PRO A 191 -22.83 3.68 11.64
CA PRO A 191 -21.87 4.27 10.70
C PRO A 191 -21.19 5.52 11.26
N PHE A 192 -20.07 5.92 10.66
CA PHE A 192 -19.32 7.13 11.08
C PHE A 192 -20.12 8.44 10.98
N LEU A 193 -21.24 8.45 10.25
CA LEU A 193 -22.12 9.59 10.05
C LEU A 193 -23.57 9.13 10.20
N ASP A 194 -24.38 9.83 11.01
CA ASP A 194 -25.79 9.45 11.21
C ASP A 194 -26.68 9.81 10.01
N ARG A 195 -26.45 10.99 9.43
CA ARG A 195 -27.24 11.53 8.31
C ARG A 195 -26.37 12.28 7.30
N TYR A 196 -26.73 12.15 6.03
CA TYR A 196 -26.17 12.90 4.91
C TYR A 196 -27.30 13.58 4.15
N GLU A 197 -27.28 14.91 4.05
CA GLU A 197 -28.33 15.72 3.40
C GLU A 197 -29.76 15.35 3.83
N GLY A 198 -29.94 15.06 5.13
CA GLY A 198 -31.23 14.71 5.73
C GLY A 198 -31.59 13.21 5.66
N VAL A 199 -30.89 12.40 4.87
CA VAL A 199 -31.10 10.95 4.75
C VAL A 199 -30.24 10.20 5.76
N ALA A 200 -30.81 9.20 6.44
CA ALA A 200 -30.05 8.35 7.36
C ALA A 200 -29.02 7.50 6.61
N VAL A 201 -27.78 7.46 7.11
CA VAL A 201 -26.73 6.61 6.56
C VAL A 201 -26.90 5.19 7.09
N GLN A 202 -26.81 4.23 6.18
CA GLN A 202 -26.89 2.81 6.48
C GLN A 202 -25.50 2.18 6.34
N CYS A 203 -25.23 1.11 7.08
CA CYS A 203 -24.05 0.29 6.86
C CYS A 203 -24.20 -0.55 5.58
N ALA A 204 -23.08 -0.98 4.99
CA ALA A 204 -23.09 -1.81 3.80
C ALA A 204 -23.55 -3.24 4.10
N VAL A 205 -24.36 -3.80 3.21
CA VAL A 205 -24.80 -5.20 3.23
C VAL A 205 -23.99 -5.97 2.18
N PHE A 206 -23.42 -7.11 2.59
CA PHE A 206 -22.66 -7.96 1.69
C PHE A 206 -23.53 -8.46 0.53
N GLY A 207 -22.99 -8.41 -0.69
CA GLY A 207 -23.65 -8.87 -1.92
C GLY A 207 -24.51 -7.81 -2.62
N GLU A 208 -24.78 -6.66 -2.00
CA GLU A 208 -25.41 -5.54 -2.70
C GLU A 208 -24.40 -4.77 -3.56
N ASN A 209 -24.86 -4.25 -4.70
CA ASN A 209 -24.04 -3.42 -5.58
C ASN A 209 -24.25 -1.92 -5.31
N TYR A 210 -23.26 -1.29 -4.68
CA TYR A 210 -23.27 0.14 -4.37
C TYR A 210 -22.64 1.04 -5.44
N SER A 211 -22.15 0.46 -6.54
CA SER A 211 -21.49 1.19 -7.63
C SER A 211 -22.46 2.07 -8.45
N LEU A 212 -23.77 1.86 -8.29
CA LEU A 212 -24.81 2.68 -8.93
C LEU A 212 -24.96 4.07 -8.28
N GLY A 213 -24.54 4.20 -7.02
CA GLY A 213 -24.54 5.47 -6.31
C GLY A 213 -23.38 6.38 -6.72
N GLN A 214 -23.47 7.66 -6.37
CA GLN A 214 -22.32 8.56 -6.40
C GLN A 214 -21.44 8.22 -5.21
N ILE A 215 -20.18 7.85 -5.48
CA ILE A 215 -19.19 7.61 -4.44
C ILE A 215 -18.68 8.96 -3.95
N VAL A 216 -18.87 9.24 -2.66
CA VAL A 216 -18.52 10.51 -2.03
C VAL A 216 -17.59 10.23 -0.84
N PRO A 217 -16.29 10.56 -0.94
CA PRO A 217 -15.42 10.55 0.22
C PRO A 217 -15.78 11.73 1.13
N ILE A 218 -15.94 11.47 2.43
CA ILE A 218 -16.34 12.45 3.42
C ILE A 218 -15.11 12.93 4.18
N ARG A 219 -14.87 14.25 4.14
CA ARG A 219 -13.81 14.88 4.90
C ARG A 219 -14.27 15.10 6.34
N GLY A 220 -13.60 14.44 7.29
CA GLY A 220 -13.73 14.64 8.73
C GLY A 220 -12.89 15.79 9.27
N ALA A 221 -12.88 15.93 10.60
CA ALA A 221 -12.25 17.04 11.33
C ALA A 221 -10.75 16.81 11.64
N ALA A 222 -10.11 15.83 11.02
CA ALA A 222 -8.70 15.56 11.27
C ALA A 222 -7.82 16.74 10.78
N PRO A 223 -6.64 16.96 11.39
CA PRO A 223 -5.71 17.99 10.96
C PRO A 223 -5.32 17.86 9.49
N GLU A 224 -5.02 18.99 8.83
CA GLU A 224 -4.54 18.99 7.44
C GLU A 224 -3.19 18.31 7.29
N VAL A 225 -2.36 18.39 8.32
CA VAL A 225 -1.08 17.69 8.43
C VAL A 225 -1.21 16.64 9.53
N PRO A 226 -1.37 15.35 9.17
CA PRO A 226 -1.43 14.26 10.15
C PRO A 226 -0.12 14.13 10.92
N LEU A 227 -0.20 13.72 12.20
CA LEU A 227 0.99 13.49 13.01
C LEU A 227 1.80 12.29 12.51
N VAL A 228 1.11 11.21 12.11
CA VAL A 228 1.74 10.05 11.47
C VAL A 228 2.19 10.43 10.06
N PRO A 229 3.48 10.36 9.73
CA PRO A 229 4.00 10.73 8.41
C PRO A 229 3.42 9.90 7.25
N ALA A 230 3.48 10.42 6.03
CA ALA A 230 2.86 9.79 4.87
C ALA A 230 3.59 8.50 4.43
N ASP A 231 4.92 8.46 4.55
CA ASP A 231 5.75 7.30 4.26
C ASP A 231 5.50 6.12 5.21
N ALA A 232 5.08 6.38 6.45
CA ALA A 232 4.66 5.34 7.40
C ALA A 232 3.44 4.52 6.94
N VAL A 233 2.59 5.10 6.09
CA VAL A 233 1.30 4.50 5.69
C VAL A 233 1.22 4.16 4.20
N THR A 234 2.10 4.74 3.39
CA THR A 234 2.14 4.54 1.94
C THR A 234 3.23 3.56 1.54
N ALA A 235 2.83 2.52 0.82
CA ALA A 235 3.76 1.51 0.35
C ALA A 235 4.76 2.07 -0.67
N SER A 236 5.97 1.52 -0.70
CA SER A 236 6.98 1.88 -1.68
C SER A 236 6.71 1.27 -3.05
N GLY A 237 7.29 1.86 -4.11
CA GLY A 237 7.11 1.39 -5.49
C GLY A 237 7.85 0.09 -5.80
N SER A 238 8.97 -0.17 -5.11
CA SER A 238 9.74 -1.42 -5.24
C SER A 238 9.27 -2.50 -4.26
N GLY A 239 8.65 -2.12 -3.14
CA GLY A 239 8.36 -3.01 -2.01
C GLY A 239 9.61 -3.40 -1.19
N LEU A 240 10.79 -2.88 -1.53
CA LEU A 240 12.08 -3.22 -0.91
C LEU A 240 12.83 -1.98 -0.39
N ASP A 241 12.10 -0.88 -0.19
CA ASP A 241 12.66 0.42 0.18
C ASP A 241 13.37 0.37 1.54
N PRO A 242 14.70 0.66 1.60
CA PRO A 242 15.43 0.71 2.86
C PRO A 242 15.21 2.01 3.63
N ASP A 243 14.57 3.02 3.01
CA ASP A 243 14.55 4.38 3.53
C ASP A 243 13.20 4.76 4.15
N ILE A 244 13.29 5.61 5.18
CA ILE A 244 12.16 6.33 5.79
C ILE A 244 12.53 7.80 5.94
N SER A 245 11.53 8.66 6.01
CA SER A 245 11.73 10.08 6.29
C SER A 245 12.27 10.31 7.71
N PRO A 246 13.04 11.38 7.95
CA PRO A 246 13.46 11.75 9.30
C PRO A 246 12.29 11.93 10.26
N ALA A 247 11.17 12.50 9.80
CA ALA A 247 9.97 12.67 10.63
C ALA A 247 9.38 11.33 11.10
N TYR A 248 9.41 10.29 10.24
CA TYR A 248 8.94 8.97 10.66
C TYR A 248 9.94 8.28 11.58
N ALA A 249 11.24 8.45 11.35
CA ALA A 249 12.24 7.96 12.29
C ALA A 249 12.12 8.63 13.67
N GLU A 250 11.94 9.95 13.71
CA GLU A 250 11.76 10.73 14.95
C GLU A 250 10.51 10.30 15.73
N LEU A 251 9.41 10.00 15.03
CA LEU A 251 8.17 9.52 15.67
C LEU A 251 8.38 8.21 16.46
N GLN A 252 9.33 7.38 16.02
CA GLN A 252 9.61 6.06 16.61
C GLN A 252 10.63 6.11 17.76
N ILE A 253 11.19 7.29 18.06
CA ILE A 253 12.13 7.45 19.16
C ILE A 253 11.33 7.46 20.47
N PRO A 254 11.63 6.57 21.43
CA PRO A 254 10.95 6.59 22.72
C PRO A 254 11.13 7.94 23.42
N GLY A 255 10.02 8.51 23.90
CA GLY A 255 9.99 9.73 24.72
C GLY A 255 10.42 9.52 26.17
#